data_AF-A0A7S0ST71-F1
#
_entry.id   AF-A0A7S0ST71-F1
#
_cell.length_a   1.000
_cell.length_b   1.000
_cell.length_c   1.000
_cell.angle_alpha   90.00
_cell.angle_beta   90.00
_cell.angle_gamma   90.00
#
_symmetry.space_group_name_H-M   'P 1'
#
loop_
_entity.id
_entity.type
_entity.pdbx_description
1 polymer ?
#
loop_
_entity_poly.entity_id
_entity_poly.type
_entity_poly.pdbx_seq_one_letter_code
_entity_poly.pdbx_strand_id
1 'polypeptide(L)'
;LSNSKNVNIENIKCYSGDWLALSTTFNQHSDRSNTEVKLFDIILSAETLYSSSSCDKILRMLILHLKANGTALFATKRFYFGVGGGTQQLELLINAFNSDINNPFR
;
A
#
# COMPACT_ATOMS: atom_id res chain seq x y z
N LEU A 1 -1.04 19.81 31.04
CA LEU A 1 -0.26 19.12 29.97
C LEU A 1 -1.20 18.78 28.81
N SER A 2 -1.38 19.67 27.85
CA SER A 2 -2.01 19.32 26.57
C SER A 2 -1.36 20.16 25.46
N ASN A 3 -0.19 19.71 25.04
CA ASN A 3 0.51 20.30 23.91
C ASN A 3 -0.14 19.73 22.64
N SER A 4 -1.31 20.27 22.27
CA SER A 4 -1.96 19.94 21.00
C SER A 4 -1.11 20.55 19.90
N LYS A 5 -0.24 19.75 19.28
CA LYS A 5 0.51 20.16 18.10
C LYS A 5 -0.52 20.49 17.02
N ASN A 6 -0.58 21.76 16.61
CA ASN A 6 -1.36 22.17 15.44
C ASN A 6 -0.87 21.36 14.23
N VAL A 7 -1.71 20.46 13.72
CA VAL A 7 -1.42 19.69 12.51
C VAL A 7 -1.49 20.66 11.33
N ASN A 8 -0.39 20.79 10.58
CA ASN A 8 -0.41 21.56 9.33
C ASN A 8 -1.21 20.76 8.28
N ILE A 9 -2.41 21.26 7.95
CA ILE A 9 -3.36 20.64 7.02
C ILE A 9 -2.88 20.74 5.57
N GLU A 10 -1.97 21.66 5.24
CA GLU A 10 -1.45 21.86 3.88
C GLU A 10 -0.68 20.64 3.34
N ASN A 11 -0.20 19.78 4.23
CA ASN A 11 0.50 18.54 3.87
C ASN A 11 -0.43 17.32 3.74
N ILE A 12 -1.74 17.51 3.87
CA ILE A 12 -2.74 16.44 3.78
C ILE A 12 -3.30 16.42 2.36
N LYS A 13 -3.09 15.30 1.67
CA LYS A 13 -3.71 15.03 0.37
C LYS A 13 -4.71 13.88 0.54
N CYS A 14 -5.97 14.11 0.16
CA CYS A 14 -7.04 13.12 0.22
C CYS A 14 -7.36 12.63 -1.20
N TYR A 15 -7.46 11.32 -1.37
CA TYR A 15 -7.73 10.70 -2.66
C TYR A 15 -8.87 9.68 -2.54
N SER A 16 -9.54 9.39 -3.65
CA SER A 16 -10.63 8.41 -3.73
C SER A 16 -10.54 7.63 -5.04
N GLY A 17 -10.78 6.32 -5.00
CA GLY A 17 -10.78 5.46 -6.18
C GLY A 17 -10.32 4.05 -5.87
N ASP A 18 -10.15 3.25 -6.93
CA ASP A 18 -9.52 1.93 -6.83
C ASP A 18 -8.01 2.06 -6.54
N TRP A 19 -7.44 1.07 -5.86
CA TRP A 19 -6.01 1.02 -5.51
C TRP A 19 -5.09 1.27 -6.70
N LEU A 20 -5.32 0.61 -7.85
CA LEU A 20 -4.46 0.77 -9.01
C LEU A 20 -4.66 2.11 -9.70
N ALA A 21 -5.87 2.66 -9.66
CA ALA A 21 -6.12 4.02 -10.16
C ALA A 21 -5.38 5.06 -9.33
N LEU A 22 -5.35 4.90 -8.00
CA LEU A 22 -4.62 5.77 -7.09
C LEU A 22 -3.11 5.80 -7.35
N SER A 23 -2.51 4.66 -7.73
CA SER A 23 -1.10 4.61 -8.14
C SER A 23 -0.75 5.64 -9.21
N THR A 24 -1.60 5.73 -10.24
CA THR A 24 -1.41 6.69 -11.34
C THR A 24 -1.53 8.12 -10.83
N THR A 25 -2.52 8.40 -9.97
CA THR A 25 -2.74 9.73 -9.40
C THR A 25 -1.58 10.19 -8.50
N PHE A 26 -0.95 9.28 -7.75
CA PHE A 26 0.21 9.62 -6.92
C PHE A 26 1.38 10.15 -7.74
N ASN A 27 1.58 9.59 -8.93
CA ASN A 27 2.70 9.93 -9.82
C ASN A 27 2.43 11.18 -10.67
N GLN A 28 1.17 11.53 -10.91
CA GLN A 28 0.78 12.74 -11.67
C GLN A 28 0.93 14.04 -10.87
N HIS A 29 0.83 13.97 -9.54
CA HIS A 29 0.91 15.12 -8.63
C HIS A 29 2.26 15.24 -7.91
N SER A 30 3.32 14.62 -8.45
CA SER A 30 4.68 14.89 -7.97
C SER A 30 5.10 16.28 -8.45
N ASP A 31 5.31 17.21 -7.51
CA ASP A 31 5.50 18.65 -7.72
C ASP A 31 6.82 19.06 -8.42
N ARG A 32 7.45 18.17 -9.19
CA ARG A 32 8.66 18.45 -9.97
C ARG A 32 8.52 17.83 -11.34
N SER A 33 9.04 18.51 -12.36
CA SER A 33 9.07 18.16 -13.78
C SER A 33 9.83 16.87 -14.13
N ASN A 34 9.86 15.89 -13.22
CA ASN A 34 10.52 14.62 -13.35
C ASN A 34 9.49 13.53 -13.06
N THR A 35 9.46 12.52 -13.92
CA THR A 35 8.59 11.33 -13.89
C THR A 35 8.91 10.42 -12.69
N GLU A 36 9.02 10.99 -11.48
CA GLU A 36 9.40 10.26 -10.28
C GLU A 36 8.18 9.63 -9.63
N VAL A 37 8.27 8.31 -9.43
CA VAL A 37 7.28 7.52 -8.72
C VAL A 37 7.21 7.99 -7.28
N LYS A 38 6.00 8.25 -6.77
CA LYS A 38 5.81 8.69 -5.40
C LYS A 38 5.98 7.52 -4.44
N LEU A 39 7.07 7.56 -3.65
CA LEU A 39 7.35 6.56 -2.63
C LEU A 39 7.04 7.08 -1.21
N PHE A 40 6.61 6.17 -0.33
CA PHE A 40 6.26 6.42 1.06
C PHE A 40 7.22 5.72 2.01
N ASP A 41 7.60 6.40 3.09
CA ASP A 41 8.38 5.81 4.19
C ASP A 41 7.52 4.87 5.04
N ILE A 42 6.24 5.21 5.21
CA ILE A 42 5.28 4.45 6.00
C ILE A 42 3.98 4.30 5.20
N ILE A 43 3.49 3.07 5.08
CA ILE A 43 2.15 2.77 4.58
C ILE A 43 1.35 2.15 5.72
N LEU A 44 0.19 2.74 6.05
CA LEU A 44 -0.71 2.25 7.10
C LEU A 44 -2.02 1.78 6.46
N SER A 45 -2.52 0.63 6.88
CA SER A 45 -3.82 0.14 6.43
C SER A 45 -4.51 -0.71 7.48
N ALA A 46 -5.84 -0.66 7.50
CA ALA A 46 -6.66 -1.45 8.42
C ALA A 46 -7.85 -2.06 7.68
N GLU A 47 -8.08 -3.36 7.87
CA GLU A 47 -9.23 -4.10 7.32
C GLU A 47 -9.38 -4.02 5.78
N THR A 48 -8.28 -3.81 5.04
CA THR A 48 -8.28 -3.68 3.57
C THR A 48 -7.95 -4.98 2.83
N LEU A 49 -7.52 -6.02 3.56
CA LEU A 49 -7.09 -7.32 3.01
C LEU A 49 -8.24 -8.33 2.98
N TYR A 50 -9.49 -7.89 2.80
CA TYR A 50 -10.67 -8.72 3.02
C TYR A 50 -10.95 -9.75 1.91
N SER A 51 -10.43 -9.57 0.71
CA SER A 51 -10.58 -10.54 -0.40
C SER A 51 -9.24 -10.84 -1.06
N SER A 52 -9.12 -11.97 -1.75
CA SER A 52 -7.91 -12.31 -2.51
C SER A 52 -7.56 -11.20 -3.52
N SER A 53 -8.56 -10.66 -4.23
CA SER A 53 -8.36 -9.55 -5.18
C SER A 53 -7.83 -8.28 -4.49
N SER A 54 -8.30 -7.98 -3.28
CA SER A 54 -7.79 -6.85 -2.50
C SER A 54 -6.35 -7.07 -2.08
N CYS A 55 -5.97 -8.29 -1.66
CA CYS A 55 -4.59 -8.63 -1.29
C CYS A 55 -3.63 -8.44 -2.47
N ASP A 56 -3.98 -8.90 -3.67
CA ASP A 56 -3.20 -8.71 -4.89
C ASP A 56 -2.96 -7.23 -5.22
N LYS A 57 -4.02 -6.41 -5.15
CA LYS A 57 -3.92 -4.97 -5.40
C LYS A 57 -3.03 -4.28 -4.35
N ILE A 58 -3.17 -4.65 -3.08
CA ILE A 58 -2.34 -4.11 -2.01
C ILE A 58 -0.87 -4.49 -2.22
N LEU A 59 -0.55 -5.75 -2.54
CA LEU A 59 0.83 -6.17 -2.80
C LEU A 59 1.46 -5.35 -3.94
N ARG A 60 0.71 -5.12 -5.03
CA ARG A 60 1.16 -4.23 -6.12
C ARG A 60 1.40 -2.79 -5.66
N MET A 61 0.52 -2.25 -4.81
CA MET A 61 0.72 -0.92 -4.24
C MET A 61 1.99 -0.83 -3.40
N LEU A 62 2.31 -1.87 -2.61
CA LEU A 62 3.53 -1.94 -1.81
C LEU A 62 4.78 -1.98 -2.71
N ILE A 63 4.79 -2.82 -3.74
CA ILE A 63 5.90 -2.92 -4.70
C ILE A 63 6.17 -1.57 -5.39
N LEU A 64 5.10 -0.86 -5.77
CA LEU A 64 5.22 0.38 -6.55
C LEU A 64 5.51 1.62 -5.71
N HIS A 65 5.05 1.68 -4.45
CA HIS A 65 5.07 2.93 -3.67
C HIS A 65 5.70 2.82 -2.29
N LEU A 66 6.16 1.65 -1.84
CA LEU A 66 6.94 1.57 -0.61
C LEU A 66 8.41 1.84 -0.92
N LYS A 67 9.05 2.71 -0.14
CA LYS A 67 10.51 2.87 -0.22
C LYS A 67 11.22 1.56 0.15
N ALA A 68 12.42 1.33 -0.38
CA ALA A 68 13.21 0.14 -0.07
C ALA A 68 13.50 -0.04 1.44
N ASN A 69 13.63 1.07 2.18
CA ASN A 69 13.79 1.10 3.64
C ASN A 69 12.50 1.50 4.38
N GLY A 70 11.37 1.54 3.66
CA GLY A 70 10.07 1.87 4.21
C GLY A 70 9.46 0.70 4.97
N THR A 71 8.39 0.97 5.72
CA THR A 71 7.65 -0.06 6.46
C THR A 71 6.15 0.06 6.19
N ALA A 72 5.51 -1.08 5.94
CA ALA A 72 4.05 -1.15 5.82
C ALA A 72 3.45 -1.87 7.03
N LEU A 73 2.47 -1.25 7.67
CA LEU A 73 1.80 -1.78 8.87
C LEU A 73 0.32 -2.05 8.55
N PHE A 74 -0.10 -3.30 8.75
CA PHE A 74 -1.46 -3.76 8.47
C PHE A 74 -2.12 -4.29 9.74
N ALA A 75 -3.28 -3.75 10.07
CA ALA A 75 -4.17 -4.31 11.09
C ALA A 75 -5.36 -4.98 10.40
N THR A 76 -5.38 -6.31 10.33
CA THR A 76 -6.44 -7.05 9.64
C THR A 76 -6.71 -8.40 10.29
N LYS A 77 -7.84 -9.03 9.96
CA LYS A 77 -8.14 -10.40 10.39
C LYS A 77 -7.23 -11.40 9.69
N ARG A 78 -6.95 -12.51 10.38
CA ARG A 78 -6.20 -13.63 9.79
C ARG A 78 -6.88 -14.18 8.55
N PHE A 79 -8.21 -14.29 8.58
CA PHE A 79 -9.02 -14.81 7.48
C PHE A 79 -10.43 -14.20 7.48
N TYR A 80 -10.96 -13.91 6.29
CA TYR A 80 -12.35 -13.50 6.08
C TYR A 80 -13.14 -14.60 5.37
N PHE A 81 -14.11 -15.20 6.08
CA PHE A 81 -14.97 -16.23 5.51
C PHE A 81 -15.82 -15.69 4.34
N GLY A 82 -16.04 -16.54 3.33
CA GLY A 82 -16.81 -16.22 2.12
C GLY A 82 -16.03 -15.49 1.03
N VAL A 83 -15.16 -14.55 1.39
CA VAL A 83 -14.39 -13.71 0.44
C VAL A 83 -12.90 -14.08 0.33
N GLY A 84 -12.37 -14.86 1.27
CA GLY A 84 -11.07 -15.55 1.16
C GLY A 84 -9.82 -14.69 1.42
N GLY A 85 -9.96 -13.43 1.82
CA GLY A 85 -8.82 -12.59 2.19
C GLY A 85 -8.32 -12.82 3.63
N GLY A 86 -7.37 -11.98 4.05
CA GLY A 86 -6.78 -11.95 5.39
C GLY A 86 -5.25 -11.94 5.35
N THR A 87 -4.60 -11.93 6.52
CA THR A 87 -3.13 -11.99 6.60
C THR A 87 -2.57 -13.25 5.94
N GLN A 88 -3.23 -14.39 6.11
CA GLN A 88 -2.77 -15.67 5.56
C GLN A 88 -2.69 -15.64 4.03
N GLN A 89 -3.68 -15.03 3.37
CA GLN A 89 -3.68 -14.89 1.91
C GLN A 89 -2.55 -13.95 1.45
N LEU A 90 -2.31 -12.86 2.17
CA LEU A 90 -1.22 -11.94 1.84
C LEU A 90 0.16 -12.60 2.01
N GLU A 91 0.38 -13.36 3.08
CA GLU A 91 1.61 -14.12 3.30
C GLU A 91 1.90 -15.10 2.16
N LEU A 92 0.89 -15.83 1.68
CA LEU A 92 1.02 -16.73 0.54
C LEU A 92 1.44 -15.99 -0.74
N LEU A 93 0.83 -14.83 -1.01
CA LEU A 93 1.17 -14.01 -2.17
C LEU A 93 2.61 -13.48 -2.08
N ILE A 94 3.04 -13.02 -0.90
CA ILE A 94 4.42 -12.54 -0.68
C ILE A 94 5.43 -13.68 -0.88
N ASN A 95 5.14 -14.87 -0.34
CA ASN A 95 6.03 -16.03 -0.48
C ASN A 95 6.13 -16.49 -1.94
N ALA A 96 5.01 -16.49 -2.68
CA ALA A 96 5.00 -16.78 -4.10
C ALA A 96 5.78 -15.74 -4.90
N PHE A 97 5.56 -14.45 -4.61
CA PHE A 97 6.29 -13.33 -5.23
C PHE A 97 7.81 -13.46 -5.05
N ASN A 98 8.26 -13.78 -3.83
CA ASN A 98 9.68 -13.94 -3.50
C ASN A 98 10.31 -15.22 -4.10
N SER A 99 9.49 -16.25 -4.34
CA SER A 99 9.96 -17.53 -4.87
C SER A 99 10.08 -17.52 -6.41
N ASP A 100 9.38 -16.62 -7.09
CA ASP A 100 9.47 -16.46 -8.54
C ASP A 100 10.78 -15.75 -8.94
N ILE A 101 11.73 -16.53 -9.46
CA ILE A 101 13.05 -16.05 -9.91
C ILE A 101 12.99 -15.22 -11.20
N ASN A 102 11.89 -15.29 -11.94
CA ASN A 102 11.72 -14.55 -13.20
C ASN A 102 10.90 -13.27 -13.00
N ASN A 103 10.53 -12.96 -11.76
CA ASN A 103 9.72 -11.80 -11.44
C ASN A 103 10.55 -10.51 -11.58
N PRO A 104 10.20 -9.59 -12.50
CA PRO A 104 10.98 -8.38 -12.76
C PRO A 104 10.92 -7.35 -11.62
N PHE A 105 10.09 -7.59 -10.60
CA PHE A 105 9.91 -6.71 -9.45
C PHE A 105 10.54 -7.26 -8.16
N ARG A 106 11.20 -8.43 -8.21
CA ARG A 106 11.91 -9.01 -7.06
C ARG A 106 13.18 -8.22 -6.71
#